data_AF-A0A1Y3AEG3-F1
#
_entry.id   AF-A0A1Y3AEG3-F1
#
_cell.length_a   1.000
_cell.length_b   1.000
_cell.length_c   1.000
_cell.angle_alpha   90.00
_cell.angle_beta   90.00
_cell.angle_gamma   90.00
#
_symmetry.space_group_name_H-M   'P 1'
#
loop_
_entity.id
_entity.type
_entity.pdbx_description
1 polymer ?
#
loop_
_entity_poly.entity_id
_entity_poly.type
_entity_poly.pdbx_seq_one_letter_code
_entity_poly.pdbx_strand_id
1 'polypeptide(L)' 'MPRTCPDCDVELERVDYDVNSRGDMLRIPNDQGVLGTLGFKSATTIDAHVCPDCNRVLFYAD' A
#
# COMPACT_ATOMS: atom_id res chain seq x y z
N MET A 1 10.22 -1.16 -8.50
CA MET A 1 10.95 -2.45 -8.37
C MET A 1 9.90 -3.55 -8.39
N PRO A 2 10.10 -4.66 -9.13
CA PRO A 2 9.14 -5.77 -9.11
C PRO A 2 9.00 -6.30 -7.68
N ARG A 3 7.75 -6.55 -7.25
CA ARG A 3 7.44 -7.08 -5.93
C ARG A 3 7.22 -8.60 -6.06
N THR A 4 7.96 -9.41 -5.32
CA THR A 4 7.93 -10.88 -5.42
C THR A 4 7.25 -11.50 -4.21
N CYS A 5 6.48 -12.58 -4.41
CA CYS A 5 5.89 -13.37 -3.34
C CYS A 5 6.99 -14.10 -2.55
N PRO A 6 7.07 -13.93 -1.22
CA PRO A 6 8.10 -14.56 -0.41
C PRO A 6 7.94 -16.08 -0.23
N ASP A 7 6.78 -16.67 -0.55
CA ASP A 7 6.56 -18.11 -0.43
C ASP A 7 6.58 -18.85 -1.78
N CYS A 8 6.26 -18.16 -2.88
CA CYS A 8 6.13 -18.76 -4.21
C CYS A 8 7.23 -18.31 -5.19
N ASP A 9 7.97 -17.26 -4.86
CA ASP A 9 9.01 -16.65 -5.73
C ASP A 9 8.49 -16.17 -7.10
N VAL A 10 7.20 -15.85 -7.20
CA VAL A 10 6.54 -15.29 -8.39
C VAL A 10 6.26 -13.80 -8.23
N GLU A 11 6.10 -13.09 -9.34
CA GLU A 11 5.71 -11.67 -9.33
C GLU A 11 4.30 -11.49 -8.77
N LEU A 12 4.12 -10.45 -7.94
CA LEU A 12 2.81 -10.10 -7.38
C LEU A 12 2.06 -9.16 -8.32
N GLU A 13 0.75 -9.36 -8.42
CA GLU A 13 -0.14 -8.52 -9.23
C GLU A 13 -0.74 -7.39 -8.38
N ARG A 14 -0.69 -6.14 -8.87
CA ARG A 14 -1.35 -5.02 -8.19
C ARG A 14 -2.86 -5.19 -8.25
N VAL A 15 -3.53 -4.93 -7.13
CA VAL A 15 -5.00 -5.01 -7.02
C VAL A 15 -5.56 -3.75 -6.38
N ASP A 16 -6.75 -3.37 -6.83
CA ASP A 16 -7.57 -2.37 -6.15
C ASP A 16 -8.22 -3.00 -4.91
N TYR A 17 -8.32 -2.21 -3.84
CA TYR A 17 -8.98 -2.63 -2.61
C TYR A 17 -9.63 -1.43 -1.94
N ASP A 18 -10.76 -1.69 -1.29
CA ASP A 18 -11.49 -0.71 -0.50
C ASP A 18 -11.51 -1.15 0.97
N VAL A 19 -11.25 -0.24 1.91
CA VAL A 19 -11.38 -0.55 3.34
C VAL A 19 -12.79 -0.35 3.87
N ASN A 20 -13.66 0.25 3.06
CA ASN A 20 -15.07 0.45 3.36
C ASN A 20 -15.88 0.59 2.07
N SER A 21 -17.22 0.59 2.19
CA SER A 21 -18.13 0.74 1.04
C SER A 21 -18.11 2.13 0.37
N ARG A 22 -17.22 3.04 0.80
CA ARG A 22 -17.07 4.38 0.22
C ARG A 22 -15.85 4.51 -0.70
N GLY A 23 -15.05 3.44 -0.85
CA GLY A 23 -13.83 3.47 -1.65
C GLY A 23 -12.66 4.16 -0.96
N ASP A 24 -12.65 4.20 0.39
CA ASP A 24 -11.49 4.69 1.11
C ASP A 24 -10.35 3.66 1.04
N MET A 25 -9.10 4.16 0.99
CA MET A 25 -7.87 3.36 1.05
C MET A 25 -7.12 3.57 2.36
N LEU A 26 -6.25 2.62 2.72
CA LEU A 26 -5.34 2.81 3.85
C LEU A 26 -4.33 3.92 3.55
N ARG A 27 -4.03 4.72 4.56
CA ARG A 27 -3.06 5.81 4.50
C ARG A 27 -2.15 5.75 5.70
N ILE A 28 -0.85 5.88 5.48
CA ILE A 28 0.11 6.04 6.58
C ILE A 28 0.28 7.54 6.84
N PRO A 29 -0.03 8.04 8.06
CA PRO A 29 0.24 9.42 8.41
C PRO A 29 1.74 9.70 8.31
N ASN A 30 2.13 10.77 7.63
CA ASN A 30 3.48 11.30 7.69
C ASN A 30 3.43 12.64 8.43
N ASP A 31 3.75 12.63 9.71
CA ASP A 31 3.76 13.81 10.59
C ASP A 31 5.17 14.40 10.75
N GLN A 32 6.16 13.91 9.99
CA GLN A 32 7.56 14.31 10.19
C GLN A 32 8.03 15.32 9.13
N GLY A 33 8.55 16.46 9.60
CA GLY A 33 9.24 17.48 8.78
C GLY A 33 8.59 18.88 8.78
N VAL A 34 9.25 19.84 8.13
CA VAL A 34 8.83 21.27 8.05
C VAL A 34 7.42 21.44 7.47
N LEU A 35 7.00 20.54 6.58
CA LEU A 35 5.66 20.54 5.98
C LEU A 35 4.58 20.06 6.95
N GLY A 36 4.89 19.11 7.84
CA GLY A 36 4.02 18.72 8.96
C GLY A 36 3.78 19.89 9.92
N THR A 37 4.82 20.70 10.20
CA THR A 37 4.73 21.91 11.02
C THR A 37 3.87 23.01 10.37
N LEU A 38 3.78 23.05 9.04
CA LEU A 38 2.95 23.99 8.28
C LEU A 38 1.51 23.48 8.03
N GLY A 39 1.13 22.35 8.64
CA GLY A 39 -0.23 21.79 8.56
C GLY A 39 -0.51 20.98 7.29
N PHE A 40 0.50 20.71 6.45
CA PHE A 40 0.35 19.81 5.32
C PHE A 40 0.46 18.36 5.79
N LYS A 41 -0.68 17.68 5.83
CA LYS A 41 -0.74 16.23 6.03
C LYS A 41 -0.38 15.55 4.71
N SER A 42 0.90 15.26 4.49
CA SER A 42 1.26 14.26 3.48
C SER A 42 0.81 12.90 4.02
N ALA A 43 0.03 12.18 3.22
CA ALA A 43 -0.31 10.80 3.51
C ALA A 43 0.41 9.95 2.47
N THR A 44 1.13 8.93 2.94
CA THR A 44 1.66 7.90 2.03
C THR A 44 0.51 6.99 1.63
N THR A 45 0.33 6.84 0.33
CA THR A 45 -0.63 5.91 -0.26
C THR A 45 -0.12 4.48 -0.10
N ILE A 46 -1.02 3.54 0.16
CA ILE A 46 -0.71 2.12 0.29
C ILE A 46 -1.29 1.37 -0.90
N ASP A 47 -0.43 0.69 -1.65
CA ASP A 47 -0.82 -0.23 -2.72
C ASP A 47 -0.92 -1.67 -2.21
N ALA A 48 -1.93 -2.41 -2.66
CA ALA A 48 -2.05 -3.84 -2.42
C ALA A 48 -1.58 -4.65 -3.63
N HIS A 49 -0.88 -5.76 -3.36
CA HIS A 49 -0.50 -6.73 -4.38
C HIS A 49 -0.84 -8.15 -3.92
N VAL A 50 -1.29 -9.00 -4.83
CA VAL A 50 -1.68 -10.39 -4.58
C VAL A 50 -0.78 -11.37 -5.32
N CYS A 51 -0.44 -12.47 -4.66
CA CYS A 51 0.22 -13.60 -5.32
C CYS A 51 -0.82 -14.40 -6.12
N PRO A 52 -0.64 -14.62 -7.44
CA PRO A 52 -1.58 -15.39 -8.24
C PRO A 52 -1.64 -16.88 -7.85
N ASP A 53 -0.57 -17.41 -7.24
CA ASP A 53 -0.47 -18.84 -6.93
C ASP A 53 -1.05 -19.19 -5.55
N CYS A 54 -0.71 -18.40 -4.52
CA CYS A 54 -1.07 -18.70 -3.12
C CYS A 54 -2.05 -17.71 -2.49
N ASN A 55 -2.49 -16.69 -3.24
CA ASN A 55 -3.42 -15.65 -2.78
C ASN A 55 -2.93 -14.83 -1.56
N ARG A 56 -1.64 -14.85 -1.24
CA ARG A 56 -1.07 -13.94 -0.21
C ARG A 56 -1.19 -12.50 -0.71
N VAL A 57 -1.73 -11.62 0.14
CA VAL A 57 -1.82 -10.17 -0.11
C VAL A 57 -0.74 -9.45 0.69
N LEU A 58 0.01 -8.57 0.02
CA LEU A 58 1.02 -7.71 0.63
C LEU A 58 0.71 -6.24 0.34
N PHE A 59 0.89 -5.40 1.36
CA PHE A 59 0.68 -3.95 1.28
C PHE A 59 2.02 -3.22 1.28
N TYR A 60 2.17 -2.24 0.40
CA TYR A 60 3.38 -1.45 0.26
C TYR A 60 3.07 0.04 0.36
N ALA A 61 3.88 0.75 1.13
CA ALA A 61 3.85 2.19 1.29
C ALA A 61 4.99 2.80 0.46
N ASP A 62 4.69 3.81 -0.35
CA ASP A 62 5.66 4.56 -1.17
C ASP A 62 5.84 6.02 -0.72
#